data_AF-A0A3N7CRL0-F1
#
_entry.id   AF-A0A3N7CRL0-F1
#
_cell.length_a   1.000
_cell.length_b   1.000
_cell.length_c   1.000
_cell.angle_alpha   90.00
_cell.angle_beta   90.00
_cell.angle_gamma   90.00
#
_symmetry.space_group_name_H-M   'P 1'
#
loop_
_entity.id
_entity.type
_entity.pdbx_description
1 polymer ?
#
loop_
_entity_poly.entity_id
_entity_poly.type
_entity_poly.pdbx_seq_one_letter_code
_entity_poly.pdbx_strand_id
1 'polypeptide(L)'
;MYNEKLERLIEFALADGELTEKEKQVLFKNAEAEGIDLDEFEIVLEARLFEKTNDKNSESAAPKSDKFGDIKKCPSCGAIVESFSTCCSDCGFNFINVGANESIQKLFVMINELESKRTESNPLTSFLSKSFRLGILDRIDSQKRELISNFPVPNTKNDIIEFLTLALPKAKKAGNFFTSGAFNSPTNDINRIHNEFVPVWRSKCEQIIMRARFSMKEDRKTLEEIENYAKQLKIN
;
A
#
# COMPACT_ATOMS: atom_id res chain seq x y z
N MET A 1 23.74 10.89 42.67
CA MET A 1 24.72 9.82 42.40
C MET A 1 24.25 8.62 43.17
N TYR A 2 24.06 7.47 42.51
CA TYR A 2 23.40 6.34 43.15
C TYR A 2 24.37 5.64 44.10
N ASN A 3 23.84 4.79 44.98
CA ASN A 3 24.66 3.92 45.82
C ASN A 3 25.60 3.08 44.93
N GLU A 4 26.87 2.92 45.32
CA GLU A 4 27.89 2.19 44.54
C GLU A 4 27.44 0.78 44.13
N LYS A 5 26.61 0.14 44.97
CA LYS A 5 26.05 -1.18 44.68
C LYS A 5 25.05 -1.13 43.52
N LEU A 6 24.20 -0.11 43.46
CA LEU A 6 23.21 0.07 42.40
C LEU A 6 23.89 0.47 41.09
N GLU A 7 24.92 1.31 41.14
CA GLU A 7 25.69 1.71 39.95
C GLU A 7 26.37 0.51 39.28
N ARG A 8 26.99 -0.38 40.07
CA ARG A 8 27.57 -1.63 39.53
C ARG A 8 26.53 -2.54 38.90
N LEU A 9 25.34 -2.65 39.49
CA LEU A 9 24.26 -3.46 38.93
C LEU A 9 23.78 -2.91 37.59
N ILE A 10 23.68 -1.58 37.45
CA ILE A 10 23.36 -0.91 36.19
C ILE A 10 24.46 -1.17 35.15
N GLU A 11 25.74 -1.09 35.53
CA GLU A 11 26.85 -1.34 34.61
C GLU A 11 26.86 -2.77 34.07
N PHE A 12 26.61 -3.76 34.94
CA PHE A 12 26.51 -5.17 34.56
C PHE A 12 25.28 -5.46 33.68
N ALA A 13 24.12 -4.93 34.04
CA ALA A 13 22.88 -5.12 33.27
C ALA A 13 22.90 -4.40 31.91
N LEU A 14 23.70 -3.35 31.76
CA LEU A 14 23.88 -2.66 30.48
C LEU A 14 25.15 -3.11 29.73
N ALA A 15 25.87 -4.14 30.21
CA ALA A 15 27.17 -4.55 29.64
C ALA A 15 27.05 -5.10 28.21
N ASP A 16 26.00 -5.87 27.94
CA ASP A 16 25.64 -6.41 26.62
C ASP A 16 24.98 -5.36 25.72
N GLY A 17 24.39 -4.31 26.29
CA GLY A 17 23.72 -3.23 25.56
C GLY A 17 22.23 -3.51 25.32
N GLU A 18 21.67 -4.52 25.98
CA GLU A 18 20.24 -4.85 25.96
C GLU A 18 19.77 -4.98 27.42
N LEU A 19 18.70 -4.28 27.79
CA LEU A 19 18.14 -4.42 29.13
C LEU A 19 16.98 -5.40 29.09
N THR A 20 17.14 -6.58 29.71
CA THR A 20 16.05 -7.55 29.78
C THR A 20 15.00 -7.16 30.83
N GLU A 21 13.76 -7.61 30.64
CA GLU A 21 12.65 -7.34 31.56
C GLU A 21 12.93 -7.80 33.00
N LYS A 22 13.69 -8.89 33.17
CA LYS A 22 14.07 -9.40 34.50
C LYS A 22 15.12 -8.51 35.17
N GLU A 23 16.08 -7.99 34.41
CA GLU A 23 17.10 -7.07 34.93
C GLU A 23 16.48 -5.72 35.29
N LYS A 24 15.58 -5.21 34.44
CA LYS A 24 14.78 -4.01 34.72
C LYS A 24 14.04 -4.16 36.06
N GLN A 25 13.32 -5.26 36.26
CA GLN A 25 12.60 -5.51 37.53
C GLN A 25 13.50 -5.59 38.75
N VAL A 26 14.71 -6.16 38.62
CA VAL A 26 15.68 -6.23 39.74
C VAL A 26 16.23 -4.85 40.06
N LEU A 27 16.54 -4.03 39.05
CA LEU A 27 17.04 -2.67 39.24
C LEU A 27 15.99 -1.76 39.90
N PHE A 28 14.74 -1.84 39.46
CA PHE A 28 13.65 -1.05 40.04
C PHE A 28 13.37 -1.42 41.51
N LYS A 29 13.42 -2.71 41.86
CA LYS A 29 13.28 -3.14 43.26
C LYS A 29 14.42 -2.66 44.16
N ASN A 30 15.65 -2.61 43.64
CA ASN A 30 16.78 -2.07 44.40
C ASN A 30 16.71 -0.54 44.49
N ALA A 31 16.25 0.14 43.45
CA ALA A 31 16.02 1.59 43.48
C ALA A 31 14.93 1.98 44.48
N GLU A 32 13.82 1.25 44.51
CA GLU A 32 12.72 1.40 45.48
C GLU A 32 13.21 1.18 46.92
N ALA A 33 14.03 0.15 47.16
CA ALA A 33 14.57 -0.16 48.48
C ALA A 33 15.51 0.95 49.02
N GLU A 34 16.14 1.70 48.12
CA GLU A 34 17.00 2.83 48.44
C GLU A 34 16.21 4.17 48.47
N GLY A 35 14.88 4.13 48.28
CA GLY A 35 14.00 5.29 48.32
C GLY A 35 14.15 6.23 47.12
N ILE A 36 14.63 5.73 45.98
CA ILE A 36 14.75 6.49 44.73
C ILE A 36 13.39 6.48 44.02
N ASP A 37 13.02 7.63 43.46
CA ASP A 37 11.82 7.75 42.64
C ASP A 37 11.92 6.88 41.37
N LEU A 38 10.89 6.07 41.13
CA LEU A 38 10.91 5.08 40.04
C LEU A 38 10.84 5.74 38.66
N ASP A 39 10.14 6.86 38.53
CA ASP A 39 9.98 7.58 37.27
C ASP A 39 11.30 8.30 36.92
N GLU A 40 11.95 8.92 37.91
CA GLU A 40 13.29 9.50 37.73
C GLU A 40 14.34 8.43 37.39
N PHE A 41 14.26 7.26 38.03
CA PHE A 41 15.18 6.16 37.77
C PHE A 41 15.01 5.58 36.35
N GLU A 42 13.79 5.47 35.86
CA GLU A 42 13.51 4.99 34.50
C GLU A 42 14.15 5.90 33.45
N ILE A 43 13.98 7.22 33.57
CA ILE A 43 14.56 8.21 32.65
C ILE A 43 16.09 8.08 32.63
N VAL A 44 16.74 7.91 33.80
CA VAL A 44 18.20 7.79 33.90
C VAL A 44 18.70 6.46 33.33
N LEU A 45 17.96 5.37 33.55
CA LEU A 45 18.32 4.05 33.04
C LEU A 45 18.22 4.00 31.51
N GLU A 46 17.18 4.60 30.93
CA GLU A 46 17.01 4.73 29.48
C GLU A 46 18.11 5.61 28.85
N ALA A 47 18.44 6.74 29.48
CA ALA A 47 19.52 7.61 29.01
C ALA A 47 20.88 6.88 28.96
N ARG A 48 21.21 6.10 30.00
CA ARG A 48 22.45 5.29 30.05
C ARG A 48 22.47 4.16 29.02
N LEU A 49 21.33 3.52 28.77
CA LEU A 49 21.21 2.50 27.72
C LEU A 49 21.43 3.12 26.32
N PHE A 50 20.90 4.33 26.10
CA PHE A 50 21.08 5.08 24.85
C PHE A 50 22.54 5.52 24.62
N GLU A 51 23.24 5.99 25.66
CA GLU A 51 24.67 6.30 25.58
C GLU A 51 25.48 5.06 25.18
N LYS A 52 25.24 3.92 25.84
CA LYS A 52 26.01 2.69 25.65
C LYS A 52 25.73 1.99 24.30
N THR A 53 24.54 2.17 23.75
CA THR A 53 24.19 1.68 22.40
C THR A 53 24.77 2.59 21.30
N ASN A 54 24.87 3.90 21.52
CA ASN A 54 25.56 4.81 20.59
C ASN A 54 27.08 4.58 20.56
N ASP A 55 27.69 4.30 21.72
CA ASP A 55 29.13 3.99 21.78
C ASP A 55 29.47 2.70 21.01
N LYS A 56 28.63 1.66 21.09
CA LYS A 56 28.84 0.40 20.35
C LYS A 56 28.55 0.49 18.85
N ASN A 57 27.79 1.47 18.39
CA ASN A 57 27.57 1.73 16.96
C ASN A 57 28.65 2.65 16.33
N SER A 58 29.69 2.99 17.08
CA SER A 58 30.73 3.94 16.68
C SER A 58 32.11 3.31 16.43
N GLU A 59 32.20 1.98 16.29
CA GLU A 59 33.41 1.29 15.82
C GLU A 59 33.16 0.56 14.48
N SER A 60 32.66 1.29 13.49
CA SER A 60 32.97 1.08 12.05
C SER A 60 32.34 2.18 11.18
N ALA A 61 32.75 3.42 11.39
CA ALA A 61 32.57 4.45 10.37
C ALA A 61 33.67 5.51 10.46
N ALA A 62 34.48 5.56 9.41
CA ALA A 62 35.18 6.78 9.00
C ALA A 62 34.23 8.00 9.07
N PRO A 63 34.73 9.22 9.32
CA PRO A 63 33.89 10.40 9.54
C PRO A 63 33.02 10.61 8.30
N LYS A 64 31.72 10.31 8.41
CA LYS A 64 30.78 10.59 7.33
C LYS A 64 30.50 12.07 7.37
N SER A 65 31.23 12.79 6.52
CA SER A 65 30.90 14.13 6.08
C SER A 65 29.42 14.21 5.71
N ASP A 66 28.72 15.17 6.31
CA ASP A 66 27.45 15.70 5.84
C ASP A 66 27.61 16.25 4.41
N LYS A 67 27.42 15.38 3.42
CA LYS A 67 27.07 15.70 2.03
C LYS A 67 27.18 14.42 1.22
N PHE A 68 26.05 13.79 0.96
CA PHE A 68 25.62 13.14 -0.28
C PHE A 68 24.52 12.18 0.14
N GLY A 69 23.29 12.49 -0.28
CA GLY A 69 22.14 11.62 -0.04
C GLY A 69 22.42 10.20 -0.53
N ASP A 70 21.74 9.22 0.07
CA ASP A 70 21.89 7.80 -0.23
C ASP A 70 22.13 7.55 -1.73
N ILE A 71 23.38 7.21 -2.08
CA ILE A 71 23.78 6.94 -3.47
C ILE A 71 23.18 5.58 -3.83
N LYS A 72 22.02 5.60 -4.50
CA LYS A 72 21.37 4.41 -5.05
C LYS A 72 22.18 3.93 -6.25
N LYS A 73 22.50 2.65 -6.32
CA LYS A 73 23.15 2.03 -7.49
C LYS A 73 22.16 1.18 -8.26
N CYS A 74 22.32 1.13 -9.58
CA CYS A 74 21.53 0.26 -10.44
C CYS A 74 21.87 -1.22 -10.13
N PRO A 75 20.90 -2.08 -9.82
CA PRO A 75 21.17 -3.49 -9.53
C PRO A 75 21.55 -4.29 -10.80
N SER A 76 21.30 -3.75 -12.00
CA SER A 76 21.63 -4.42 -13.26
C SER A 76 23.00 -4.03 -13.83
N CYS A 77 23.49 -2.81 -13.61
CA CYS A 77 24.76 -2.36 -14.19
C CYS A 77 25.71 -1.66 -13.20
N GLY A 78 25.27 -1.42 -11.96
CA GLY A 78 26.08 -0.76 -10.93
C GLY A 78 26.21 0.76 -11.07
N ALA A 79 25.62 1.38 -12.10
CA ALA A 79 25.65 2.84 -12.28
C ALA A 79 24.97 3.56 -11.11
N ILE A 80 25.50 4.73 -10.76
CA ILE A 80 24.91 5.59 -9.74
C ILE A 80 23.64 6.21 -10.31
N VAL A 81 22.51 5.98 -9.66
CA VAL A 81 21.22 6.51 -10.09
C VAL A 81 20.70 7.56 -9.14
N GLU A 82 20.11 8.60 -9.72
CA GLU A 82 19.45 9.64 -8.97
C GLU A 82 18.29 9.02 -8.17
N SER A 83 18.22 9.34 -6.88
CA SER A 83 17.05 9.04 -6.06
C SER A 83 15.82 9.58 -6.79
N PHE A 84 14.79 8.75 -7.00
CA PHE A 84 13.57 9.02 -7.79
C PHE A 84 13.61 8.72 -9.30
N SER A 85 14.74 8.30 -9.88
CA SER A 85 14.73 7.83 -11.28
C SER A 85 13.96 6.51 -11.41
N THR A 86 13.06 6.43 -12.40
CA THR A 86 12.32 5.20 -12.73
C THR A 86 13.10 4.28 -13.67
N CYS A 87 14.15 4.76 -14.35
CA CYS A 87 14.97 3.95 -15.25
C CYS A 87 16.46 4.31 -15.15
N CYS A 88 17.33 3.32 -15.30
CA CYS A 88 18.77 3.54 -15.36
C CYS A 88 19.15 4.17 -16.70
N SER A 89 19.82 5.33 -16.67
CA SER A 89 20.36 6.01 -17.85
C SER A 89 21.35 5.16 -18.64
N ASP A 90 22.16 4.35 -17.94
CA ASP A 90 23.27 3.64 -18.56
C ASP A 90 22.89 2.27 -19.16
N CYS A 91 21.94 1.55 -18.56
CA CYS A 91 21.56 0.21 -19.02
C CYS A 91 20.06 0.04 -19.33
N GLY A 92 19.24 1.06 -19.12
CA GLY A 92 17.79 0.99 -19.35
C GLY A 92 17.02 0.11 -18.36
N PHE A 93 17.64 -0.38 -17.29
CA PHE A 93 16.96 -1.17 -16.25
C PHE A 93 15.87 -0.33 -15.57
N ASN A 94 14.65 -0.86 -15.53
CA ASN A 94 13.49 -0.17 -14.97
C ASN A 94 13.42 -0.45 -13.46
N PHE A 95 13.52 0.61 -12.65
CA PHE A 95 13.44 0.52 -11.19
C PHE A 95 11.99 0.28 -10.79
N ILE A 96 11.63 -0.99 -10.61
CA ILE A 96 10.33 -1.38 -10.07
C ILE A 96 10.35 -0.99 -8.60
N ASN A 97 9.81 0.19 -8.29
CA ASN A 97 9.67 0.66 -6.92
C ASN A 97 8.56 -0.19 -6.24
N VAL A 98 8.97 -1.30 -5.62
CA VAL A 98 8.09 -2.31 -4.99
C VAL A 98 7.15 -1.70 -3.94
N GLY A 99 7.45 -0.52 -3.41
CA GLY A 99 6.60 0.18 -2.43
C GLY A 99 5.48 1.04 -3.01
N ALA A 100 5.48 1.36 -4.31
CA ALA A 100 4.66 2.46 -4.82
C ALA A 100 3.37 2.06 -5.52
N ASN A 101 3.10 0.79 -5.85
CA ASN A 101 2.14 0.57 -6.93
C ASN A 101 1.44 -0.81 -7.08
N GLU A 102 1.14 -1.52 -5.99
CA GLU A 102 0.04 -2.52 -5.96
C GLU A 102 -1.33 -1.83 -6.09
N SER A 103 -1.54 -1.16 -7.22
CA SER A 103 -2.63 -0.22 -7.42
C SER A 103 -3.96 -0.96 -7.58
N ILE A 104 -4.02 -1.96 -8.45
CA ILE A 104 -5.29 -2.64 -8.70
C ILE A 104 -5.71 -3.63 -7.61
N GLN A 105 -4.76 -4.30 -6.95
CA GLN A 105 -5.05 -5.19 -5.83
C GLN A 105 -5.69 -4.42 -4.67
N LYS A 106 -5.13 -3.24 -4.33
CA LYS A 106 -5.69 -2.35 -3.31
C LYS A 106 -7.08 -1.84 -3.70
N LEU A 107 -7.30 -1.50 -4.97
CA LEU A 107 -8.63 -1.13 -5.47
C LEU A 107 -9.65 -2.26 -5.22
N PHE A 108 -9.29 -3.52 -5.50
CA PHE A 108 -10.19 -4.65 -5.26
C PHE A 108 -10.45 -4.91 -3.79
N VAL A 109 -9.44 -4.78 -2.91
CA VAL A 109 -9.63 -4.86 -1.46
C VAL A 109 -10.66 -3.82 -1.00
N MET A 110 -10.49 -2.55 -1.40
CA MET A 110 -11.42 -1.47 -1.05
C MET A 110 -12.84 -1.70 -1.61
N ILE A 111 -12.96 -2.22 -2.84
CA ILE A 111 -14.27 -2.59 -3.41
C ILE A 111 -14.93 -3.72 -2.61
N ASN A 112 -14.16 -4.74 -2.21
CA ASN A 112 -14.64 -5.87 -1.42
C ASN A 112 -15.05 -5.44 -0.01
N GLU A 113 -14.34 -4.51 0.62
CA GLU A 113 -14.75 -3.90 1.90
C GLU A 113 -16.06 -3.12 1.78
N LEU A 114 -16.31 -2.45 0.64
CA LEU A 114 -17.61 -1.83 0.39
C LEU A 114 -18.70 -2.88 0.14
N GLU A 115 -18.37 -4.04 -0.44
CA GLU A 115 -19.30 -5.18 -0.54
C GLU A 115 -19.56 -5.86 0.80
N SER A 116 -18.58 -5.99 1.70
CA SER A 116 -18.82 -6.64 2.99
C SER A 116 -19.85 -5.89 3.83
N LYS A 117 -19.87 -4.55 3.75
CA LYS A 117 -20.91 -3.69 4.36
C LYS A 117 -22.32 -3.99 3.84
N ARG A 118 -22.45 -4.54 2.63
CA ARG A 118 -23.74 -5.01 2.08
C ARG A 118 -24.16 -6.36 2.68
N THR A 119 -23.20 -7.19 3.09
CA THR A 119 -23.45 -8.54 3.66
C THR A 119 -23.64 -8.49 5.18
N GLU A 120 -22.97 -7.56 5.88
CA GLU A 120 -23.10 -7.36 7.33
C GLU A 120 -24.44 -6.72 7.75
N SER A 121 -25.26 -6.26 6.81
CA SER A 121 -26.63 -5.86 7.14
C SER A 121 -27.40 -7.08 7.65
N ASN A 122 -27.66 -7.11 8.97
CA ASN A 122 -28.29 -8.18 9.75
C ASN A 122 -29.36 -8.99 8.98
N PRO A 123 -29.57 -10.29 9.31
CA PRO A 123 -30.73 -11.05 8.85
C PRO A 123 -32.07 -10.34 9.09
N LEU A 124 -32.13 -9.48 10.11
CA LEU A 124 -33.26 -8.59 10.43
C LEU A 124 -33.56 -7.58 9.31
N THR A 125 -32.55 -7.12 8.55
CA THR A 125 -32.70 -6.22 7.40
C THR A 125 -33.22 -6.92 6.14
N SER A 126 -33.15 -8.25 6.08
CA SER A 126 -33.81 -9.05 5.04
C SER A 126 -35.34 -8.92 5.11
N PHE A 127 -35.86 -8.65 6.32
CA PHE A 127 -37.28 -8.42 6.62
C PHE A 127 -37.71 -6.95 6.42
N LEU A 128 -36.78 -6.04 6.12
CA LEU A 128 -37.05 -4.62 5.95
C LEU A 128 -37.51 -4.33 4.51
N SER A 129 -38.37 -3.32 4.36
CA SER A 129 -39.08 -3.03 3.11
C SER A 129 -38.13 -2.88 1.91
N LYS A 130 -38.58 -3.37 0.75
CA LYS A 130 -37.85 -3.34 -0.53
C LYS A 130 -37.29 -1.95 -0.87
N SER A 131 -37.98 -0.89 -0.45
CA SER A 131 -37.60 0.52 -0.62
C SER A 131 -36.34 0.89 0.16
N PHE A 132 -36.21 0.42 1.40
CA PHE A 132 -35.02 0.69 2.22
C PHE A 132 -33.81 -0.10 1.74
N ARG A 133 -34.02 -1.36 1.30
CA ARG A 133 -32.96 -2.18 0.68
C ARG A 133 -32.44 -1.57 -0.61
N LEU A 134 -33.32 -1.01 -1.45
CA LEU A 134 -32.93 -0.34 -2.69
C LEU A 134 -32.07 0.92 -2.41
N GLY A 135 -32.40 1.67 -1.36
CA GLY A 135 -31.61 2.84 -0.94
C GLY A 135 -30.21 2.51 -0.41
N ILE A 136 -30.04 1.40 0.31
CA ILE A 136 -28.71 0.94 0.75
C ILE A 136 -27.90 0.41 -0.45
N LEU A 137 -28.54 -0.36 -1.34
CA LEU A 137 -27.90 -0.92 -2.53
C LEU A 137 -27.30 0.20 -3.40
N ASP A 138 -28.08 1.24 -3.67
CA ASP A 138 -27.69 2.35 -4.53
C ASP A 138 -26.57 3.22 -3.93
N ARG A 139 -26.54 3.38 -2.60
CA ARG A 139 -25.44 4.05 -1.90
C ARG A 139 -24.11 3.32 -2.05
N ILE A 140 -24.11 2.00 -1.83
CA ILE A 140 -22.91 1.17 -1.95
C ILE A 140 -22.41 1.14 -3.41
N ASP A 141 -23.32 1.04 -4.38
CA ASP A 141 -22.95 1.08 -5.80
C ASP A 141 -22.39 2.45 -6.19
N SER A 142 -22.95 3.53 -5.67
CA SER A 142 -22.42 4.89 -5.87
C SER A 142 -21.02 5.06 -5.27
N GLN A 143 -20.79 4.58 -4.04
CA GLN A 143 -19.47 4.61 -3.42
C GLN A 143 -18.42 3.81 -4.20
N LYS A 144 -18.80 2.64 -4.73
CA LYS A 144 -17.93 1.85 -5.60
C LYS A 144 -17.57 2.61 -6.89
N ARG A 145 -18.56 3.25 -7.52
CA ARG A 145 -18.35 4.06 -8.73
C ARG A 145 -17.39 5.22 -8.47
N GLU A 146 -17.59 5.95 -7.37
CA GLU A 146 -16.71 7.03 -6.94
C GLU A 146 -15.29 6.53 -6.66
N LEU A 147 -15.16 5.40 -5.93
CA LEU A 147 -13.88 4.78 -5.64
C LEU A 147 -13.11 4.44 -6.92
N ILE A 148 -13.73 3.76 -7.89
CA ILE A 148 -13.08 3.38 -9.16
C ILE A 148 -12.66 4.64 -9.94
N SER A 149 -13.53 5.65 -9.99
CA SER A 149 -13.24 6.90 -10.71
C SER A 149 -12.02 7.62 -10.10
N ASN A 150 -12.03 7.80 -8.78
CA ASN A 150 -11.05 8.60 -8.04
C ASN A 150 -9.77 7.83 -7.69
N PHE A 151 -9.74 6.52 -7.92
CA PHE A 151 -8.56 5.71 -7.62
C PHE A 151 -7.33 6.25 -8.35
N PRO A 152 -6.13 6.34 -7.74
CA PRO A 152 -4.96 6.89 -8.41
C PRO A 152 -4.60 6.08 -9.67
N VAL A 153 -4.25 6.78 -10.75
CA VAL A 153 -3.79 6.14 -11.99
C VAL A 153 -2.39 5.56 -11.76
N PRO A 154 -2.13 4.28 -12.08
CA PRO A 154 -0.82 3.67 -11.88
C PRO A 154 0.27 4.42 -12.66
N ASN A 155 1.51 4.37 -12.16
CA ASN A 155 2.63 5.13 -12.72
C ASN A 155 3.76 4.27 -13.29
N THR A 156 3.79 2.95 -13.05
CA THR A 156 4.77 2.05 -13.67
C THR A 156 4.16 1.27 -14.82
N LYS A 157 5.05 0.79 -15.70
CA LYS A 157 4.69 -0.05 -16.83
C LYS A 157 3.91 -1.30 -16.43
N ASN A 158 4.43 -2.06 -15.46
CA ASN A 158 3.84 -3.34 -15.08
C ASN A 158 2.44 -3.13 -14.49
N ASP A 159 2.26 -2.11 -13.66
CA ASP A 159 0.96 -1.88 -13.02
C ASP A 159 -0.08 -1.34 -14.00
N ILE A 160 0.34 -0.53 -14.99
CA ILE A 160 -0.56 -0.10 -16.06
C ILE A 160 -1.07 -1.33 -16.85
N ILE A 161 -0.17 -2.25 -17.20
CA ILE A 161 -0.53 -3.46 -17.95
C ILE A 161 -1.41 -4.39 -17.10
N GLU A 162 -1.05 -4.62 -15.84
CA GLU A 162 -1.84 -5.43 -14.91
C GLU A 162 -3.22 -4.82 -14.69
N PHE A 163 -3.27 -3.50 -14.47
CA PHE A 163 -4.53 -2.80 -14.27
C PHE A 163 -5.43 -2.94 -15.49
N LEU A 164 -4.92 -2.63 -16.69
CA LEU A 164 -5.68 -2.76 -17.92
C LEU A 164 -6.14 -4.20 -18.16
N THR A 165 -5.31 -5.20 -17.88
CA THR A 165 -5.65 -6.62 -18.05
C THR A 165 -6.85 -7.03 -17.19
N LEU A 166 -6.91 -6.60 -15.94
CA LEU A 166 -8.00 -6.95 -15.01
C LEU A 166 -9.22 -6.04 -15.17
N ALA A 167 -9.04 -4.78 -15.59
CA ALA A 167 -10.11 -3.81 -15.78
C ALA A 167 -10.85 -4.00 -17.11
N LEU A 168 -10.18 -4.47 -18.17
CA LEU A 168 -10.74 -4.62 -19.50
C LEU A 168 -11.99 -5.52 -19.58
N PRO A 169 -12.06 -6.72 -18.96
CA PRO A 169 -13.30 -7.50 -18.94
C PRO A 169 -14.44 -6.77 -18.20
N LYS A 170 -14.12 -5.92 -17.22
CA LYS A 170 -15.09 -5.12 -16.46
C LYS A 170 -15.58 -3.89 -17.23
N ALA A 171 -14.77 -3.38 -18.15
CA ALA A 171 -15.10 -2.28 -19.05
C ALA A 171 -15.87 -2.71 -20.31
N LYS A 172 -16.07 -4.02 -20.54
CA LYS A 172 -16.86 -4.56 -21.66
C LYS A 172 -18.27 -4.91 -21.21
N LYS A 173 -19.26 -4.63 -22.05
CA LYS A 173 -20.65 -5.03 -21.79
C LYS A 173 -20.76 -6.57 -21.81
N ALA A 174 -21.44 -7.12 -20.82
CA ALA A 174 -21.77 -8.54 -20.73
C ALA A 174 -23.16 -8.81 -21.33
N GLY A 175 -23.27 -9.90 -22.08
CA GLY A 175 -24.52 -10.36 -22.71
C GLY A 175 -24.76 -9.83 -24.13
N ASN A 176 -25.69 -10.49 -24.82
CA ASN A 176 -26.17 -10.16 -26.16
C ASN A 176 -27.64 -9.71 -26.05
N PHE A 177 -28.23 -9.20 -27.14
CA PHE A 177 -29.65 -8.76 -27.18
C PHE A 177 -30.62 -9.79 -26.57
N PHE A 178 -30.37 -11.09 -26.77
CA PHE A 178 -31.18 -12.19 -26.22
C PHE A 178 -30.97 -12.46 -24.72
N THR A 179 -29.79 -12.18 -24.17
CA THR A 179 -29.43 -12.35 -22.74
C THR A 179 -29.43 -11.04 -21.96
N SER A 180 -30.01 -9.99 -22.54
CA SER A 180 -30.13 -8.67 -21.92
C SER A 180 -31.58 -8.14 -21.85
N GLY A 181 -32.58 -8.83 -22.42
CA GLY A 181 -33.90 -8.17 -22.58
C GLY A 181 -35.20 -8.98 -22.68
N ALA A 182 -35.26 -10.31 -22.48
CA ALA A 182 -36.54 -11.01 -22.73
C ALA A 182 -37.01 -12.01 -21.65
N PHE A 183 -36.13 -12.54 -20.80
CA PHE A 183 -36.50 -13.54 -19.80
C PHE A 183 -35.90 -13.19 -18.43
N ASN A 184 -36.66 -13.29 -17.34
CA ASN A 184 -36.14 -13.14 -15.98
C ASN A 184 -35.35 -14.39 -15.60
N SER A 185 -34.10 -14.46 -16.08
CA SER A 185 -33.13 -15.48 -15.71
C SER A 185 -32.09 -14.88 -14.74
N PRO A 186 -31.60 -15.63 -13.75
CA PRO A 186 -30.51 -15.19 -12.86
C PRO A 186 -29.28 -14.65 -13.61
N THR A 187 -28.99 -15.18 -14.80
CA THR A 187 -27.91 -14.69 -15.69
C THR A 187 -28.14 -13.27 -16.20
N ASN A 188 -29.39 -12.85 -16.42
CA ASN A 188 -29.72 -11.53 -16.92
C ASN A 188 -29.58 -10.47 -15.82
N ASP A 189 -29.88 -10.81 -14.56
CA ASP A 189 -29.64 -9.93 -13.41
C ASP A 189 -28.15 -9.68 -13.19
N ILE A 190 -27.31 -10.73 -13.29
CA ILE A 190 -25.85 -10.60 -13.20
C ILE A 190 -25.31 -9.69 -14.31
N ASN A 191 -25.76 -9.90 -15.55
CA ASN A 191 -25.36 -9.06 -16.69
C ASN A 191 -25.80 -7.60 -16.51
N ARG A 192 -27.00 -7.35 -15.97
CA ARG A 192 -27.49 -5.98 -15.70
C ARG A 192 -26.59 -5.27 -14.70
N ILE A 193 -26.33 -5.89 -13.55
CA ILE A 193 -25.49 -5.31 -12.49
C ILE A 193 -24.07 -5.03 -13.03
N HIS A 194 -23.48 -5.97 -13.77
CA HIS A 194 -22.18 -5.76 -14.40
C HIS A 194 -22.18 -4.55 -15.34
N ASN A 195 -23.20 -4.45 -16.20
CA ASN A 195 -23.32 -3.40 -17.20
C ASN A 195 -23.51 -1.99 -16.62
N GLU A 196 -23.95 -1.87 -15.37
CA GLU A 196 -24.03 -0.58 -14.66
C GLU A 196 -22.66 0.00 -14.31
N PHE A 197 -21.64 -0.86 -14.09
CA PHE A 197 -20.27 -0.43 -13.76
C PHE A 197 -19.39 -0.23 -14.99
N VAL A 198 -19.76 -0.80 -16.14
CA VAL A 198 -19.06 -0.65 -17.43
C VAL A 198 -18.64 0.78 -17.76
N PRO A 199 -19.51 1.82 -17.68
CA PRO A 199 -19.10 3.18 -18.03
C PRO A 199 -17.98 3.72 -17.13
N VAL A 200 -18.00 3.39 -15.83
CA VAL A 200 -16.99 3.83 -14.87
C VAL A 200 -15.66 3.13 -15.13
N TRP A 201 -15.68 1.82 -15.34
CA TRP A 201 -14.48 1.07 -15.72
C TRP A 201 -13.91 1.54 -17.06
N ARG A 202 -14.75 1.86 -18.03
CA ARG A 202 -14.32 2.40 -19.32
C ARG A 202 -13.62 3.75 -19.18
N SER A 203 -14.21 4.68 -18.44
CA SER A 203 -13.60 5.97 -18.12
C SER A 203 -12.26 5.79 -17.40
N LYS A 204 -12.17 4.81 -16.50
CA LYS A 204 -10.92 4.52 -15.80
C LYS A 204 -9.84 3.97 -16.72
N CYS A 205 -10.18 3.01 -17.58
CA CYS A 205 -9.28 2.50 -18.61
C CYS A 205 -8.80 3.61 -19.55
N GLU A 206 -9.68 4.53 -19.93
CA GLU A 206 -9.33 5.68 -20.76
C GLU A 206 -8.28 6.59 -20.10
N GLN A 207 -8.44 6.94 -18.83
CA GLN A 207 -7.43 7.71 -18.08
C GLN A 207 -6.07 6.99 -18.05
N ILE A 208 -6.09 5.67 -17.84
CA ILE A 208 -4.86 4.85 -17.78
C ILE A 208 -4.19 4.78 -19.14
N ILE A 209 -4.96 4.55 -20.21
CA ILE A 209 -4.45 4.52 -21.59
C ILE A 209 -3.86 5.88 -21.97
N MET A 210 -4.54 6.99 -21.68
CA MET A 210 -4.04 8.35 -21.94
C MET A 210 -2.72 8.60 -21.21
N ARG A 211 -2.63 8.23 -19.93
CA ARG A 211 -1.39 8.34 -19.18
C ARG A 211 -0.29 7.48 -19.79
N ALA A 212 -0.59 6.24 -20.15
CA ALA A 212 0.39 5.34 -20.70
C ALA A 212 0.91 5.78 -22.07
N ARG A 213 0.05 6.30 -22.95
CA ARG A 213 0.44 6.96 -24.20
C ARG A 213 1.47 8.06 -23.96
N PHE A 214 1.32 8.83 -22.89
CA PHE A 214 2.27 9.88 -22.53
C PHE A 214 3.53 9.34 -21.83
N SER A 215 3.41 8.37 -20.93
CA SER A 215 4.56 7.86 -20.15
C SER A 215 5.44 6.88 -20.91
N MET A 216 4.94 6.24 -21.98
CA MET A 216 5.62 5.14 -22.69
C MET A 216 5.84 5.43 -24.17
N LYS A 217 5.93 6.71 -24.56
CA LYS A 217 6.14 7.16 -25.96
C LYS A 217 7.32 6.45 -26.63
N GLU A 218 8.39 6.23 -25.88
CA GLU A 218 9.65 5.65 -26.35
C GLU A 218 9.62 4.11 -26.36
N ASP A 219 8.67 3.46 -25.67
CA ASP A 219 8.51 1.99 -25.63
C ASP A 219 7.43 1.54 -26.62
N ARG A 220 7.83 1.41 -27.89
CA ARG A 220 6.94 1.10 -29.01
C ARG A 220 6.14 -0.20 -28.82
N LYS A 221 6.76 -1.25 -28.26
CA LYS A 221 6.10 -2.55 -28.06
C LYS A 221 4.97 -2.46 -27.05
N THR A 222 5.24 -1.78 -25.94
CA THR A 222 4.24 -1.61 -24.88
C THR A 222 3.10 -0.72 -25.34
N LEU A 223 3.43 0.34 -26.09
CA LEU A 223 2.42 1.21 -26.67
C LEU A 223 1.50 0.45 -27.64
N GLU A 224 2.03 -0.46 -28.47
CA GLU A 224 1.21 -1.33 -29.33
C GLU A 224 0.23 -2.22 -28.53
N GLU A 225 0.68 -2.80 -27.41
CA GLU A 225 -0.17 -3.59 -26.52
C GLU A 225 -1.30 -2.74 -25.92
N ILE A 226 -0.97 -1.53 -25.48
CA ILE A 226 -1.92 -0.57 -24.91
C ILE A 226 -2.93 -0.10 -25.95
N GLU A 227 -2.49 0.17 -27.19
CA GLU A 227 -3.39 0.49 -28.31
C GLU A 227 -4.32 -0.68 -28.65
N ASN A 228 -3.86 -1.93 -28.51
CA ASN A 228 -4.73 -3.08 -28.68
C ASN A 228 -5.82 -3.14 -27.59
N TYR A 229 -5.50 -2.78 -26.35
CA TYR A 229 -6.52 -2.63 -25.30
C TYR A 229 -7.48 -1.46 -25.59
N ALA A 230 -6.97 -0.32 -26.06
CA ALA A 230 -7.78 0.84 -26.45
C ALA A 230 -8.79 0.49 -27.57
N LYS A 231 -8.33 -0.21 -28.62
CA LYS A 231 -9.17 -0.69 -29.72
C LYS A 231 -10.30 -1.60 -29.24
N GLN A 232 -10.01 -2.54 -28.33
CA GLN A 232 -11.02 -3.44 -27.78
C GLN A 232 -12.12 -2.70 -27.00
N LEU A 233 -11.78 -1.57 -26.40
CA LEU A 233 -12.71 -0.72 -25.67
C LEU A 233 -13.33 0.37 -26.56
N LYS A 234 -12.92 0.49 -27.82
CA LYS A 234 -13.29 1.58 -28.74
C LYS A 234 -12.98 2.95 -28.13
N ILE A 235 -11.79 3.06 -27.54
CA ILE A 235 -11.21 4.31 -27.03
C ILE A 235 -10.25 4.81 -28.11
N ASN A 236 -10.42 6.07 -28.52
CA ASN A 236 -9.61 6.68 -29.57
C ASN A 236 -8.37 7.35 -28.99
#